data_AF-A0A7S3Q5N8-F1
#
_entry.id   AF-A0A7S3Q5N8-F1
#
_cell.length_a   1.000
_cell.length_b   1.000
_cell.length_c   1.000
_cell.angle_alpha   90.00
_cell.angle_beta   90.00
_cell.angle_gamma   90.00
#
_symmetry.space_group_name_H-M   'P 1'
#
loop_
_entity.id
_entity.type
_entity.pdbx_description
1 polymer ?
#
loop_
_entity_poly.entity_id
_entity_poly.type
_entity_poly.pdbx_seq_one_letter_code
_entity_poly.pdbx_strand_id
1 'polypeptide(L)'
;MDEAPFHKLCSDSTITTKQINNHLNEHGYNVALEIDTIHGMNPLQMLSINPHAPAVSIAALLNANVEAAFRLDNGGNMSLDYAREYNVDGLVEMINGLCNHRHS
;
A
#
# COMPACT_ATOMS: atom_id res chain seq x y z
N MET A 1 10.90 18.92 1.47
CA MET A 1 10.70 17.75 2.36
C MET A 1 10.93 16.54 1.52
N ASP A 2 11.82 15.65 1.95
CA ASP A 2 12.07 14.41 1.23
C ASP A 2 10.96 13.41 1.56
N GLU A 3 10.33 12.87 0.52
CA GLU A 3 9.42 11.74 0.63
C GLU A 3 10.13 10.56 1.31
N ALA A 4 9.43 9.88 2.24
CA ALA A 4 10.02 8.82 3.04
C ALA A 4 10.55 7.68 2.15
N PRO A 5 11.64 7.01 2.53
CA PRO A 5 12.29 6.00 1.68
C PRO A 5 11.35 4.88 1.23
N PHE A 6 10.38 4.51 2.08
CA PHE A 6 9.44 3.44 1.75
C PHE A 6 8.37 3.87 0.74
N HIS A 7 7.90 5.12 0.78
CA HIS A 7 6.97 5.67 -0.23
C HIS A 7 7.63 5.74 -1.60
N LYS A 8 8.89 6.17 -1.68
CA LYS A 8 9.69 6.14 -2.93
C LYS A 8 9.83 4.72 -3.49
N LEU A 9 10.00 3.73 -2.61
CA LEU A 9 10.05 2.33 -3.01
C LEU A 9 8.70 1.85 -3.56
N CYS A 10 7.59 2.30 -2.96
CA CYS A 10 6.23 1.94 -3.38
C CYS A 10 5.80 2.60 -4.70
N SER A 11 6.34 3.79 -5.01
CA SER A 11 6.09 4.49 -6.28
C SER A 11 6.99 4.01 -7.43
N ASP A 12 8.01 3.18 -7.16
CA ASP A 12 8.87 2.60 -8.18
C ASP A 12 8.12 1.59 -9.05
N SER A 13 8.01 1.86 -10.34
CA SER A 13 7.38 0.96 -11.33
C SER A 13 8.01 -0.44 -11.43
N THR A 14 9.24 -0.60 -10.96
CA THR A 14 9.98 -1.87 -10.99
C THR A 14 9.93 -2.62 -9.66
N ILE A 15 9.10 -2.15 -8.72
CA ILE A 15 9.04 -2.70 -7.37
C ILE A 15 8.66 -4.18 -7.37
N THR A 16 9.41 -4.97 -6.59
CA THR A 16 9.14 -6.39 -6.37
C THR A 16 8.63 -6.64 -4.95
N THR A 17 7.86 -7.72 -4.79
CA THR A 17 7.40 -8.19 -3.47
C THR A 17 8.56 -8.47 -2.52
N LYS A 18 9.69 -8.95 -3.04
CA LYS A 18 10.90 -9.19 -2.25
C LYS A 18 11.43 -7.89 -1.64
N GLN A 19 11.49 -6.81 -2.39
CA GLN A 19 11.97 -5.52 -1.88
C GLN A 19 11.06 -4.98 -0.78
N ILE A 20 9.75 -5.10 -0.93
CA ILE A 20 8.77 -4.68 0.09
C ILE A 20 8.92 -5.51 1.36
N ASN A 21 8.92 -6.85 1.23
CA ASN A 21 9.08 -7.74 2.37
C ASN A 21 10.41 -7.53 3.10
N ASN A 22 11.51 -7.33 2.36
CA ASN A 22 12.79 -7.01 2.97
C ASN A 22 12.71 -5.71 3.78
N HIS A 23 12.11 -4.65 3.22
CA HIS A 23 11.98 -3.38 3.91
C HIS A 23 11.12 -3.49 5.18
N LEU A 24 9.98 -4.17 5.11
CA LEU A 24 9.10 -4.43 6.26
C LEU A 24 9.81 -5.22 7.37
N ASN A 25 10.63 -6.21 7.01
CA ASN A 25 11.39 -7.00 7.97
C ASN A 25 12.51 -6.18 8.63
N GLU A 26 13.15 -5.28 7.88
CA GLU A 26 14.25 -4.45 8.37
C GLU A 26 13.78 -3.30 9.27
N HIS A 27 12.62 -2.69 8.96
CA HIS A 27 12.14 -1.47 9.60
C HIS A 27 10.88 -1.67 10.46
N GLY A 28 10.32 -2.89 10.44
CA GLY A 28 9.09 -3.25 11.14
C GLY A 28 7.83 -2.86 10.35
N TYR A 29 6.71 -3.49 10.69
CA TYR A 29 5.44 -3.31 9.97
C TYR A 29 4.76 -1.95 10.18
N ASN A 30 5.22 -1.16 11.15
CA ASN A 30 4.68 0.18 11.40
C ASN A 30 4.90 1.14 10.23
N VAL A 31 5.92 0.90 9.39
CA VAL A 31 6.17 1.68 8.19
C VAL A 31 5.00 1.64 7.20
N ALA A 32 4.16 0.60 7.25
CA ALA A 32 2.95 0.49 6.40
C ALA A 32 1.87 1.54 6.74
N LEU A 33 1.94 2.19 7.90
CA LEU A 33 1.03 3.27 8.31
C LEU A 33 1.64 4.66 8.16
N GLU A 34 2.92 4.77 7.82
CA GLU A 34 3.56 6.08 7.68
C GLU A 34 2.87 6.89 6.59
N ILE A 35 2.68 8.18 6.82
CA ILE A 35 2.08 9.09 5.85
C ILE A 35 3.16 9.98 5.27
N ASP A 36 3.15 10.16 3.95
CA ASP A 36 4.01 11.15 3.32
C ASP A 36 3.45 12.56 3.62
N THR A 37 4.35 13.54 3.76
CA THR A 37 3.95 14.90 4.15
C THR A 37 3.43 15.76 3.00
N ILE A 38 3.54 15.29 1.75
CA ILE A 38 3.14 16.05 0.56
C ILE A 38 1.68 15.75 0.22
N HIS A 39 1.34 14.47 0.12
CA HIS A 39 0.02 13.98 -0.30
C HIS A 39 -0.80 13.41 0.86
N GLY A 40 -0.18 13.13 2.01
CA GLY A 40 -0.85 12.49 3.15
C GLY A 40 -1.13 11.01 2.89
N MET A 41 -0.45 10.41 1.92
CA MET A 41 -0.65 9.04 1.50
C MET A 41 0.21 8.08 2.31
N ASN A 42 -0.33 6.89 2.57
CA ASN A 42 0.41 5.77 3.10
C ASN A 42 1.01 4.89 1.97
N PRO A 43 1.96 3.99 2.29
CA PRO A 43 2.57 3.10 1.31
C PRO A 43 1.58 2.24 0.52
N LEU A 44 0.48 1.81 1.15
CA LEU A 44 -0.55 1.01 0.47
C LEU A 44 -1.27 1.85 -0.61
N GLN A 45 -1.57 3.11 -0.35
CA GLN A 45 -2.11 4.05 -1.34
C GLN A 45 -1.10 4.29 -2.48
N MET A 46 0.18 4.49 -2.16
CA MET A 46 1.24 4.65 -3.19
C MET A 46 1.34 3.41 -4.09
N LEU A 47 1.33 2.22 -3.49
CA LEU A 47 1.35 0.96 -4.26
C LEU A 47 0.10 0.80 -5.13
N SER A 48 -1.04 1.29 -4.65
CA SER A 48 -2.33 1.21 -5.36
C SER A 48 -2.38 2.10 -6.61
N ILE A 49 -1.63 3.21 -6.62
CA ILE A 49 -1.47 4.07 -7.82
C ILE A 49 -0.53 3.43 -8.84
N ASN A 50 0.37 2.54 -8.41
CA ASN A 50 1.35 1.91 -9.30
C ASN A 50 0.71 0.73 -10.06
N PRO A 51 0.45 0.86 -11.39
CA PRO A 51 -0.22 -0.19 -12.18
C PRO A 51 0.66 -1.44 -12.36
N HIS A 52 1.95 -1.35 -12.05
CA HIS A 52 2.91 -2.45 -12.16
C HIS A 52 3.24 -3.09 -10.82
N ALA A 53 2.72 -2.55 -9.72
CA ALA A 53 2.95 -3.13 -8.41
C ALA A 53 2.33 -4.54 -8.33
N PRO A 54 3.10 -5.57 -7.92
CA PRO A 54 2.57 -6.92 -7.81
C PRO A 54 1.41 -6.99 -6.81
N ALA A 55 0.32 -7.67 -7.16
CA ALA A 55 -0.86 -7.76 -6.31
C ALA A 55 -0.54 -8.40 -4.93
N VAL A 56 0.36 -9.37 -4.90
CA VAL A 56 0.87 -9.99 -3.66
C VAL A 56 1.57 -8.99 -2.73
N SER A 57 2.14 -7.91 -3.26
CA SER A 57 2.75 -6.85 -2.47
C SER A 57 1.70 -5.96 -1.79
N ILE A 58 0.57 -5.73 -2.47
CA ILE A 58 -0.60 -5.08 -1.87
C ILE A 58 -1.13 -5.94 -0.73
N ALA A 59 -1.27 -7.25 -0.95
CA ALA A 59 -1.70 -8.17 0.10
C ALA A 59 -0.73 -8.17 1.29
N ALA A 60 0.59 -8.13 1.06
CA ALA A 60 1.58 -8.06 2.13
C ALA A 60 1.44 -6.80 2.99
N LEU A 61 1.27 -5.63 2.37
CA LEU A 61 1.05 -4.37 3.09
C LEU A 61 -0.30 -4.34 3.82
N LEU A 62 -1.35 -4.85 3.19
CA LEU A 62 -2.67 -4.95 3.81
C LEU A 62 -2.65 -5.86 5.05
N ASN A 63 -2.00 -7.02 4.95
CA ASN A 63 -1.88 -7.96 6.07
C ASN A 63 -0.96 -7.42 7.17
N ALA A 64 0.05 -6.64 6.81
CA ALA A 64 0.89 -5.93 7.77
C ALA A 64 0.07 -4.94 8.62
N ASN A 65 -0.84 -4.20 7.97
CA ASN A 65 -1.79 -3.36 8.67
C ASN A 65 -3.06 -3.08 7.86
N VAL A 66 -4.16 -3.71 8.28
CA VAL A 66 -5.45 -3.58 7.59
C VAL A 66 -6.04 -2.17 7.69
N GLU A 67 -5.69 -1.40 8.72
CA GLU A 67 -6.19 -0.03 8.90
C GLU A 67 -5.66 0.92 7.81
N ALA A 68 -4.52 0.60 7.19
CA ALA A 68 -3.94 1.38 6.10
C ALA A 68 -4.92 1.51 4.92
N ALA A 69 -5.74 0.49 4.66
CA ALA A 69 -6.72 0.49 3.56
C ALA A 69 -7.87 1.48 3.76
N PHE A 70 -8.12 1.92 5.00
CA PHE A 70 -9.22 2.81 5.35
C PHE A 70 -8.77 4.24 5.63
N ARG A 71 -7.46 4.50 5.62
CA ARG A 71 -6.90 5.84 5.78
C ARG A 71 -7.25 6.68 4.55
N LEU A 72 -7.66 7.92 4.81
CA LEU A 72 -7.86 8.94 3.78
C LEU A 72 -6.59 9.77 3.66
N ASP A 73 -6.20 10.08 2.43
CA ASP A 73 -5.16 11.07 2.15
C ASP A 73 -5.69 12.52 2.18
N ASN A 74 -4.87 13.49 1.79
CA ASN A 74 -5.26 14.90 1.73
C ASN A 74 -6.36 15.18 0.68
N GLY A 75 -6.53 14.29 -0.31
CA GLY A 75 -7.59 14.36 -1.32
C GLY A 75 -8.89 13.68 -0.89
N GLY A 76 -8.91 12.98 0.25
CA GLY A 76 -10.06 12.22 0.72
C GLY A 76 -10.21 10.85 0.05
N ASN A 77 -9.14 10.30 -0.55
CA ASN A 77 -9.15 8.99 -1.20
C ASN A 77 -8.50 7.94 -0.32
N MET A 78 -8.98 6.69 -0.41
CA MET A 78 -8.37 5.52 0.21
C MET A 78 -7.65 4.63 -0.81
N SER A 79 -6.93 3.59 -0.34
CA SER A 79 -6.19 2.68 -1.22
C SER A 79 -7.09 2.00 -2.26
N LEU A 80 -8.32 1.65 -1.89
CA LEU A 80 -9.29 1.03 -2.81
C LEU A 80 -9.70 1.96 -3.95
N ASP A 81 -9.80 3.28 -3.72
CA ASP A 81 -10.14 4.24 -4.77
C ASP A 81 -9.06 4.26 -5.84
N TYR A 82 -7.80 4.30 -5.40
CA TYR A 82 -6.65 4.26 -6.30
C TYR A 82 -6.51 2.92 -7.02
N ALA A 83 -6.61 1.79 -6.32
CA ALA A 83 -6.47 0.49 -6.97
C ALA A 83 -7.57 0.25 -8.01
N ARG A 84 -8.79 0.74 -7.76
CA ARG A 84 -9.87 0.71 -8.77
C ARG A 84 -9.51 1.47 -10.05
N GLU A 85 -8.78 2.55 -9.94
CA GLU A 85 -8.42 3.41 -11.08
C GLU A 85 -7.14 2.97 -11.79
N TYR A 86 -6.16 2.46 -11.04
CA TYR A 86 -4.80 2.26 -11.56
C TYR A 86 -4.31 0.81 -11.48
N ASN A 87 -4.77 -0.01 -10.52
CA ASN A 87 -4.22 -1.36 -10.28
C ASN A 87 -5.33 -2.38 -9.95
N VAL A 88 -6.00 -2.89 -10.99
CA VAL A 88 -7.15 -3.81 -10.86
C VAL A 88 -6.75 -5.13 -10.18
N ASP A 89 -5.58 -5.68 -10.47
CA ASP A 89 -5.11 -6.90 -9.82
C ASP A 89 -4.89 -6.66 -8.32
N GLY A 90 -4.30 -5.51 -7.98
CA GLY A 90 -4.17 -5.03 -6.61
C GLY A 90 -5.51 -4.81 -5.91
N LEU A 91 -6.51 -4.29 -6.61
CA LEU A 91 -7.87 -4.13 -6.08
C LEU A 91 -8.47 -5.49 -5.67
N VAL A 92 -8.35 -6.50 -6.52
CA VAL A 92 -8.87 -7.85 -6.25
C VAL A 92 -8.24 -8.42 -4.98
N GLU A 93 -6.92 -8.32 -4.84
CA GLU A 93 -6.21 -8.78 -3.63
C GLU A 93 -6.62 -8.01 -2.38
N MET A 94 -6.81 -6.69 -2.50
CA MET A 94 -7.30 -5.88 -1.39
C MET A 94 -8.69 -6.30 -0.93
N ILE A 95 -9.62 -6.50 -1.86
CA ILE A 95 -10.98 -6.97 -1.54
C ILE A 95 -10.93 -8.34 -0.87
N ASN A 96 -10.15 -9.28 -1.41
CA ASN A 96 -9.97 -10.62 -0.83
C ASN A 96 -9.43 -10.54 0.61
N GLY A 97 -8.38 -9.74 0.84
CA GLY A 97 -7.80 -9.57 2.18
C GLY A 97 -8.79 -8.97 3.18
N LEU A 98 -9.53 -7.93 2.78
CA LEU A 98 -10.55 -7.30 3.62
C LEU A 98 -11.72 -8.25 3.95
N CYS A 99 -12.16 -9.06 2.98
CA CYS A 99 -13.17 -10.09 3.21
C CYS A 99 -12.69 -11.16 4.18
N ASN A 100 -11.42 -11.58 4.09
CA ASN A 100 -10.86 -12.57 5.01
C ASN A 100 -10.71 -12.02 6.44
N HIS A 101 -10.26 -10.78 6.59
CA HIS A 101 -10.16 -10.13 7.90
C HIS A 101 -11.50 -9.95 8.61
N ARG A 102 -12.59 -9.74 7.88
CA ARG A 102 -13.95 -9.61 8.46
C ARG A 102 -14.53 -10.90 9.03
N HIS A 103 -14.00 -12.06 8.64
CA HIS A 103 -14.47 -13.38 9.08
C HIS A 103 -13.56 -14.05 10.12
N SER A 104 -12.50 -13.35 10.56
CA SER A 104 -11.59 -13.74 11.65
C SER A 104 -12.09 -13.21 13.00
#